data_AF-A0A1W1BG69-F1
#
_entry.id   AF-A0A1W1BG69-F1
#
_cell.length_a   1.000
_cell.length_b   1.000
_cell.length_c   1.000
_cell.angle_alpha   90.00
_cell.angle_beta   90.00
_cell.angle_gamma   90.00
#
_symmetry.space_group_name_H-M   'P 1'
#
loop_
_entity.id
_entity.type
_entity.pdbx_description
1 polymer ?
#
loop_
_entity_poly.entity_id
_entity_poly.type
_entity_poly.pdbx_seq_one_letter_code
_entity_poly.pdbx_strand_id
1 'polypeptide(L)'
;MEREIKERLEEVVTLLNDPDETVKEKEIKEKVEKVLALLNDPKEIEVARESLHQRLDQVLVLVNKSMVDPDIEIEYCVPDVETTISNCDIHSDPYILVTYVIGDYNKPTRKIRLRDTALRRNTPESIANQVTFSIEEFKGEIDSVQMG
;
A
#
# COMPACT_ATOMS: atom_id res chain seq x y z
N MET A 1 5.98 6.82 -7.60
CA MET A 1 7.25 7.39 -8.17
C MET A 1 7.73 8.57 -7.33
N GLU A 2 6.85 9.49 -6.96
CA GLU A 2 7.20 10.66 -6.16
C GLU A 2 7.74 10.30 -4.77
N ARG A 3 7.22 9.24 -4.12
CA ARG A 3 7.67 8.80 -2.78
C ARG A 3 9.13 8.38 -2.73
N GLU A 4 9.56 7.51 -3.64
CA GLU A 4 10.93 6.97 -3.64
C GLU A 4 11.97 8.02 -4.07
N ILE A 5 11.58 8.94 -4.97
CA ILE A 5 12.40 10.10 -5.34
C ILE A 5 12.49 11.08 -4.16
N LYS A 6 11.37 11.37 -3.49
CA LYS A 6 11.31 12.29 -2.35
C LYS A 6 12.10 11.77 -1.14
N GLU A 7 11.98 10.49 -0.79
CA GLU A 7 12.71 9.88 0.32
C GLU A 7 14.23 9.92 0.08
N ARG A 8 14.67 9.64 -1.16
CA ARG A 8 16.09 9.77 -1.53
C ARG A 8 16.57 11.22 -1.61
N LEU A 9 15.70 12.17 -1.99
CA LEU A 9 16.02 13.60 -1.95
C LEU A 9 16.09 14.12 -0.52
N GLU A 10 15.22 13.67 0.38
CA GLU A 10 15.25 13.99 1.81
C GLU A 10 16.56 13.50 2.46
N GLU A 11 17.03 12.30 2.11
CA GLU A 11 18.35 11.82 2.55
C GLU A 11 19.49 12.74 2.06
N VAL A 12 19.46 13.19 0.81
CA VAL A 12 20.46 14.13 0.27
C VAL A 12 20.39 15.48 1.00
N VAL A 13 19.19 15.97 1.31
CA VAL A 13 18.97 17.22 2.05
C VAL A 13 19.47 17.11 3.49
N THR A 14 19.27 15.97 4.16
CA THR A 14 19.83 15.75 5.50
C THR A 14 21.35 15.77 5.50
N LEU A 15 21.99 15.18 4.50
CA LEU A 15 23.44 15.20 4.33
C LEU A 15 23.99 16.59 4.01
N LEU A 16 23.23 17.45 3.32
CA LEU A 16 23.64 18.83 3.04
C LEU A 16 23.49 19.77 4.24
N ASN A 17 22.61 19.44 5.19
CA ASN A 17 22.32 20.24 6.37
C ASN A 17 23.11 19.80 7.62
N ASP A 18 23.88 18.72 7.54
CA ASP A 18 24.72 18.26 8.65
C ASP A 18 25.96 19.16 8.78
N PRO A 19 26.17 19.85 9.92
CA PRO A 19 27.25 20.83 10.09
C PRO A 19 28.64 20.19 10.29
N ASP A 20 28.72 18.86 10.41
CA ASP A 20 29.98 18.15 10.38
C ASP A 20 30.53 18.15 8.95
N GLU A 21 31.49 19.06 8.72
CA GLU A 21 32.15 19.49 7.46
C GLU A 21 32.89 18.37 6.68
N THR A 22 32.55 17.09 6.88
CA THR A 22 33.13 15.94 6.20
C THR A 22 32.09 15.00 5.60
N VAL A 23 30.90 15.50 5.26
CA VAL A 23 30.04 14.81 4.29
C VAL A 23 30.80 14.77 2.97
N LYS A 24 31.41 13.60 2.69
CA LYS A 24 32.28 13.42 1.54
C LYS A 24 31.45 13.74 0.31
N GLU A 25 31.84 14.76 -0.44
CA GLU A 25 31.25 15.16 -1.73
C GLU A 25 30.92 13.95 -2.63
N LYS A 26 31.73 12.89 -2.52
CA LYS A 26 31.55 11.58 -3.16
C LYS A 26 30.25 10.86 -2.79
N GLU A 27 29.81 10.92 -1.54
CA GLU A 27 28.60 10.27 -1.01
C GLU A 27 27.33 11.02 -1.45
N ILE A 28 27.35 12.36 -1.42
CA ILE A 28 26.30 13.20 -2.00
C ILE A 28 26.21 12.91 -3.51
N LYS A 29 27.33 12.91 -4.22
CA LYS A 29 27.38 12.64 -5.66
C LYS A 29 26.81 11.26 -6.01
N GLU A 30 27.16 10.22 -5.26
CA GLU A 30 26.65 8.86 -5.48
C GLU A 30 25.13 8.77 -5.26
N LYS A 31 24.60 9.43 -4.22
CA LYS A 31 23.15 9.47 -3.96
C LYS A 31 22.39 10.30 -5.01
N VAL A 32 22.94 11.43 -5.43
CA VAL A 32 22.37 12.27 -6.52
C VAL A 32 22.38 11.51 -7.85
N GLU A 33 23.45 10.79 -8.19
CA GLU A 33 23.52 9.95 -9.39
C GLU A 33 22.47 8.83 -9.38
N LYS A 34 22.19 8.22 -8.21
CA LYS A 34 21.10 7.23 -8.07
C LYS A 34 19.72 7.84 -8.30
N VAL A 35 19.47 9.06 -7.80
CA VAL A 35 18.21 9.79 -8.06
C VAL A 35 18.09 10.18 -9.53
N LEU A 36 19.20 10.61 -10.15
CA LEU A 36 19.26 10.93 -11.58
C LEU A 36 19.01 9.70 -12.46
N ALA A 37 19.55 8.54 -12.11
CA ALA A 37 19.27 7.29 -12.80
C ALA A 37 17.78 6.91 -12.74
N LEU A 38 17.14 7.08 -11.57
CA LEU A 38 15.69 6.86 -11.40
C LEU A 38 14.83 7.83 -12.21
N LEU A 39 15.30 9.06 -12.42
CA LEU A 39 14.63 10.07 -13.23
C LEU A 39 14.85 9.87 -14.75
N ASN A 40 15.97 9.26 -15.13
CA ASN A 40 16.39 9.12 -16.54
C ASN A 40 15.79 7.88 -17.24
N ASP A 41 15.43 6.82 -16.49
CA ASP A 41 14.74 5.64 -17.04
C ASP A 41 13.32 5.45 -16.45
N PRO A 42 12.39 6.39 -16.72
CA PRO A 42 11.00 6.28 -16.28
C PRO A 42 10.28 5.07 -16.90
N LYS A 43 10.77 4.53 -18.03
CA LYS A 43 10.16 3.39 -18.73
C LYS A 43 10.24 2.07 -17.97
N GLU A 44 11.37 1.76 -17.32
CA GLU A 44 11.46 0.53 -16.50
C GLU A 44 10.57 0.63 -15.26
N ILE A 45 10.40 1.85 -14.74
CA ILE A 45 9.55 2.15 -13.59
C ILE A 45 8.07 2.10 -13.98
N GLU A 46 7.69 2.61 -15.15
CA GLU A 46 6.32 2.49 -15.70
C GLU A 46 5.94 1.02 -15.88
N VAL A 47 6.80 0.19 -16.47
CA VAL A 47 6.52 -1.24 -16.66
C VAL A 47 6.39 -1.97 -15.31
N ALA A 48 7.26 -1.66 -14.34
CA ALA A 48 7.16 -2.24 -13.00
C ALA A 48 5.86 -1.83 -12.30
N ARG A 49 5.45 -0.57 -12.47
CA ARG A 49 4.23 0.01 -11.91
C ARG A 49 2.98 -0.60 -12.54
N GLU A 50 2.92 -0.71 -13.86
CA GLU A 50 1.85 -1.41 -14.58
C GLU A 50 1.72 -2.88 -14.13
N SER A 51 2.85 -3.57 -13.90
CA SER A 51 2.81 -4.96 -13.39
C SER A 51 2.27 -5.06 -11.97
N LEU A 52 2.61 -4.11 -11.10
CA LEU A 52 2.09 -4.03 -9.74
C LEU A 52 0.59 -3.74 -9.73
N HIS A 53 0.14 -2.87 -10.63
CA HIS A 53 -1.28 -2.56 -10.79
C HIS A 53 -2.08 -3.80 -11.20
N GLN A 54 -1.62 -4.53 -12.21
CA GLN A 54 -2.29 -5.76 -12.64
C GLN A 54 -2.39 -6.80 -11.51
N ARG A 55 -1.35 -6.90 -10.67
CA ARG A 55 -1.37 -7.81 -9.51
C ARG A 55 -2.36 -7.34 -8.45
N LEU A 56 -2.44 -6.04 -8.17
CA LEU A 56 -3.40 -5.48 -7.23
C LEU A 56 -4.85 -5.68 -7.70
N ASP A 57 -5.14 -5.43 -8.96
CA ASP A 57 -6.46 -5.69 -9.54
C ASP A 57 -6.86 -7.16 -9.41
N GLN A 58 -5.93 -8.07 -9.67
CA GLN A 58 -6.18 -9.51 -9.49
C GLN A 58 -6.49 -9.85 -8.03
N VAL A 59 -5.76 -9.27 -7.07
CA VAL A 59 -6.06 -9.45 -5.63
C VAL A 59 -7.48 -8.96 -5.32
N LEU A 60 -7.85 -7.76 -5.78
CA LEU A 60 -9.17 -7.17 -5.51
C LEU A 60 -10.30 -8.02 -6.09
N VAL A 61 -10.15 -8.51 -7.33
CA VAL A 61 -11.14 -9.41 -7.96
C VAL A 61 -11.28 -10.70 -7.16
N LEU A 62 -10.17 -11.30 -6.72
CA LEU A 62 -10.19 -12.54 -5.95
C LEU A 62 -10.81 -12.36 -4.55
N VAL A 63 -10.52 -11.24 -3.89
CA VAL A 63 -11.11 -10.90 -2.58
C VAL A 63 -12.61 -10.66 -2.72
N ASN A 64 -13.04 -9.82 -3.67
CA ASN A 64 -14.47 -9.54 -3.90
C ASN A 64 -15.27 -10.79 -4.31
N LYS A 65 -14.65 -11.72 -5.06
CA LYS A 65 -15.28 -12.99 -5.42
C LYS A 65 -15.41 -13.93 -4.22
N SER A 66 -14.44 -13.91 -3.31
CA SER A 66 -14.42 -14.79 -2.13
C SER A 66 -15.31 -14.25 -1.01
N MET A 67 -15.40 -12.93 -0.88
CA MET A 67 -16.15 -12.22 0.15
C MET A 67 -17.48 -11.68 -0.38
N VAL A 68 -18.40 -12.58 -0.72
CA VAL A 68 -19.79 -12.21 -1.10
C VAL A 68 -20.64 -12.19 0.17
N ASP A 69 -20.53 -11.11 0.94
CA ASP A 69 -21.29 -10.90 2.17
C ASP A 69 -21.97 -9.52 2.14
N PRO A 70 -23.31 -9.44 2.24
CA PRO A 70 -24.03 -8.16 2.22
C PRO A 70 -23.72 -7.27 3.43
N ASP A 71 -23.22 -7.84 4.52
CA ASP A 71 -22.91 -7.11 5.76
C ASP A 71 -21.45 -6.60 5.76
N ILE A 72 -20.71 -6.79 4.66
CA ILE A 72 -19.32 -6.35 4.51
C ILE A 72 -19.18 -5.40 3.33
N GLU A 73 -18.75 -4.18 3.63
CA GLU A 73 -18.30 -3.21 2.65
C GLU A 73 -16.77 -3.29 2.53
N ILE A 74 -16.27 -3.56 1.31
CA ILE A 74 -14.84 -3.61 1.01
C ILE A 74 -14.50 -2.40 0.15
N GLU A 75 -13.67 -1.51 0.69
CA GLU A 75 -13.09 -0.39 -0.02
C GLU A 75 -11.58 -0.57 -0.13
N TYR A 76 -10.96 0.14 -1.08
CA TYR A 76 -9.54 0.06 -1.33
C TYR A 76 -8.93 1.43 -1.59
N CYS A 77 -7.71 1.59 -1.10
CA CYS A 77 -6.84 2.72 -1.37
C CYS A 77 -5.58 2.17 -2.00
N VAL A 78 -5.48 2.36 -3.32
CA VAL A 78 -4.24 2.13 -4.05
C VAL A 78 -3.69 3.52 -4.40
N PRO A 79 -2.63 3.97 -3.72
CA PRO A 79 -1.96 5.21 -4.06
C PRO A 79 -1.63 5.21 -5.54
N ASP A 80 -1.74 6.37 -6.19
CA ASP A 80 -1.17 6.55 -7.53
C ASP A 80 -1.92 5.80 -8.67
N VAL A 81 -3.08 5.15 -8.42
CA VAL A 81 -3.83 4.31 -9.39
C VAL A 81 -5.34 4.54 -9.37
N GLU A 82 -6.02 4.02 -8.36
CA GLU A 82 -7.48 4.01 -8.26
C GLU A 82 -7.86 3.82 -6.80
N THR A 83 -8.82 4.63 -6.33
CA THR A 83 -9.21 4.66 -4.93
C THR A 83 -10.71 4.72 -4.86
N THR A 84 -11.34 3.75 -4.21
CA THR A 84 -12.75 3.86 -3.84
C THR A 84 -12.94 4.75 -2.60
N ILE A 85 -11.86 4.93 -1.83
CA ILE A 85 -11.84 5.74 -0.62
C ILE A 85 -11.48 7.19 -0.94
N SER A 86 -12.36 8.13 -0.59
CA SER A 86 -12.18 9.58 -0.82
C SER A 86 -11.04 10.23 -0.05
N ASN A 87 -10.60 9.62 1.07
CA ASN A 87 -9.46 10.07 1.89
C ASN A 87 -8.22 9.17 1.74
N CYS A 88 -8.07 8.50 0.60
CA CYS A 88 -6.90 7.67 0.33
C CYS A 88 -5.62 8.52 0.40
N ASP A 89 -4.76 8.18 1.34
CA ASP A 89 -3.45 8.82 1.48
C ASP A 89 -2.52 8.29 0.39
N ILE A 90 -2.31 9.10 -0.64
CA ILE A 90 -1.43 8.84 -1.78
C ILE A 90 0.04 8.63 -1.38
N HIS A 91 0.41 8.92 -0.12
CA HIS A 91 1.75 8.70 0.40
C HIS A 91 1.87 7.41 1.24
N SER A 92 0.75 6.75 1.54
CA SER A 92 0.71 5.53 2.35
C SER A 92 0.91 4.24 1.52
N ASP A 93 1.12 3.10 2.18
CA ASP A 93 1.14 1.81 1.48
C ASP A 93 -0.28 1.44 1.03
N PRO A 94 -0.46 0.72 -0.10
CA PRO A 94 -1.78 0.27 -0.54
C PRO A 94 -2.48 -0.50 0.58
N TYR A 95 -3.79 -0.30 0.74
CA TYR A 95 -4.56 -1.01 1.76
C TYR A 95 -6.00 -1.27 1.34
N ILE A 96 -6.56 -2.31 1.94
CA ILE A 96 -7.98 -2.65 1.86
C ILE A 96 -8.62 -2.22 3.19
N LEU A 97 -9.70 -1.45 3.10
CA LEU A 97 -10.53 -1.07 4.23
C LEU A 97 -11.77 -1.95 4.23
N VAL A 98 -11.97 -2.66 5.33
CA VAL A 98 -13.09 -3.57 5.51
C VAL A 98 -13.99 -2.95 6.55
N THR A 99 -15.26 -2.74 6.21
CA THR A 99 -16.27 -2.18 7.09
C THR A 99 -17.36 -3.21 7.31
N TYR A 100 -17.63 -3.57 8.56
CA TYR A 100 -18.69 -4.51 8.92
C TYR A 100 -19.95 -3.72 9.31
N VAL A 101 -21.06 -3.94 8.61
CA VAL A 101 -22.29 -3.16 8.72
C VAL A 101 -23.25 -3.86 9.68
N ILE A 102 -23.06 -3.63 10.97
CA ILE A 102 -23.93 -4.18 12.04
C ILE A 102 -25.26 -3.41 12.15
N GLY A 103 -25.29 -2.18 11.65
CA GLY A 103 -26.42 -1.26 11.65
C GLY A 103 -25.99 0.17 11.37
N ASP A 104 -26.90 1.14 11.52
CA ASP A 104 -26.65 2.53 11.11
C ASP A 104 -25.59 3.27 11.96
N TYR A 105 -25.36 2.84 13.21
CA TYR A 105 -24.54 3.57 14.18
C TYR A 105 -23.20 2.92 14.51
N ASN A 106 -23.05 1.61 14.32
CA ASN A 106 -21.81 0.89 14.62
C ASN A 106 -21.28 0.21 13.36
N LYS A 107 -20.26 0.82 12.77
CA LYS A 107 -19.57 0.35 11.57
C LYS A 107 -18.10 0.12 11.90
N PRO A 108 -17.75 -0.95 12.62
CA PRO A 108 -16.35 -1.23 12.91
C PRO A 108 -15.60 -1.45 11.59
N THR A 109 -14.41 -0.84 11.50
CA THR A 109 -13.58 -0.89 10.30
C THR A 109 -12.21 -1.49 10.62
N ARG A 110 -11.65 -2.25 9.69
CA ARG A 110 -10.28 -2.78 9.76
C ARG A 110 -9.49 -2.43 8.50
N LYS A 111 -8.28 -1.89 8.72
CA LYS A 111 -7.32 -1.59 7.65
C LYS A 111 -6.34 -2.75 7.47
N ILE A 112 -6.37 -3.38 6.31
CA ILE A 112 -5.45 -4.45 5.91
C ILE A 112 -4.43 -3.86 4.95
N ARG A 113 -3.19 -3.65 5.42
CA ARG A 113 -2.11 -3.05 4.62
C ARG A 113 -1.46 -4.07 3.69
N LEU A 114 -1.43 -3.76 2.41
CA LEU A 114 -0.75 -4.51 1.36
C LEU A 114 0.65 -3.91 1.15
N ARG A 115 1.60 -4.34 1.99
CA ARG A 115 2.99 -3.86 1.87
C ARG A 115 3.57 -4.22 0.51
N ASP A 116 4.34 -3.30 -0.09
CA ASP A 116 4.99 -3.49 -1.39
C ASP A 116 5.86 -4.76 -1.43
N THR A 117 6.55 -5.07 -0.32
CA THR A 117 7.33 -6.31 -0.19
C THR A 117 6.49 -7.59 -0.31
N ALA A 118 5.26 -7.58 0.20
CA ALA A 118 4.34 -8.71 0.09
C ALA A 118 3.78 -8.82 -1.34
N LEU A 119 3.43 -7.70 -1.96
CA LEU A 119 2.95 -7.62 -3.35
C LEU A 119 3.99 -8.13 -4.35
N ARG A 120 5.28 -7.84 -4.11
CA ARG A 120 6.37 -8.31 -4.97
C ARG A 120 6.63 -9.80 -4.81
N ARG A 121 6.67 -10.30 -3.57
CA ARG A 121 7.14 -11.66 -3.24
C ARG A 121 6.07 -12.74 -3.32
N ASN A 122 4.80 -12.39 -3.15
CA ASN A 122 3.70 -13.36 -3.10
C ASN A 122 2.87 -13.34 -4.38
N THR A 123 2.15 -14.43 -4.64
CA THR A 123 1.19 -14.45 -5.74
C THR A 123 -0.10 -13.69 -5.35
N PRO A 124 -0.84 -13.13 -6.33
CA PRO A 124 -2.13 -12.49 -6.07
C PRO A 124 -3.10 -13.38 -5.28
N GLU A 125 -3.12 -14.68 -5.55
CA GLU A 125 -3.97 -15.64 -4.85
C GLU A 125 -3.57 -15.81 -3.38
N SER A 126 -2.27 -15.86 -3.10
CA SER A 126 -1.77 -15.96 -1.72
C SER A 126 -2.15 -14.72 -0.91
N ILE A 127 -2.01 -13.53 -1.52
CA ILE A 127 -2.39 -12.26 -0.90
C ILE A 127 -3.91 -12.20 -0.69
N ALA A 128 -4.69 -12.57 -1.71
CA ALA A 128 -6.15 -12.60 -1.60
C ALA A 128 -6.62 -13.56 -0.50
N ASN A 129 -6.01 -14.74 -0.38
CA ASN A 129 -6.30 -15.69 0.69
C ASN A 129 -5.97 -15.11 2.07
N GLN A 130 -4.83 -14.43 2.20
CA GLN A 130 -4.45 -13.77 3.45
C GLN A 130 -5.43 -12.66 3.83
N VAL A 131 -5.85 -11.84 2.86
CA VAL A 131 -6.85 -10.79 3.06
C VAL A 131 -8.19 -11.41 3.48
N THR A 132 -8.65 -12.43 2.75
CA THR A 132 -9.90 -13.16 3.04
C THR A 132 -9.87 -13.73 4.47
N PHE A 133 -8.78 -14.39 4.87
CA PHE A 133 -8.62 -14.90 6.23
C PHE A 133 -8.68 -13.79 7.28
N SER A 134 -8.03 -12.66 7.03
CA SER A 134 -8.06 -11.51 7.94
C SER A 134 -9.44 -10.88 8.07
N ILE A 135 -10.26 -10.94 7.01
CA ILE A 135 -11.66 -10.49 7.05
C ILE A 135 -12.50 -11.46 7.87
N GLU A 136 -12.37 -12.78 7.65
CA GLU A 136 -13.10 -13.78 8.43
C GLU A 136 -12.76 -13.73 9.92
N GLU A 137 -11.48 -13.54 10.27
CA GLU A 137 -11.06 -13.32 11.66
C GLU A 137 -11.71 -12.06 12.24
N PHE A 138 -11.74 -10.97 11.47
CA PHE A 138 -12.40 -9.74 11.90
C PHE A 138 -13.89 -9.93 12.16
N LYS A 139 -14.61 -10.66 11.29
CA LYS A 139 -16.02 -11.01 11.55
C LYS A 139 -16.16 -11.82 12.83
N GLY A 140 -15.35 -12.85 13.00
CA GLY A 140 -15.38 -13.71 14.18
C GLY A 140 -15.13 -12.94 15.48
N GLU A 141 -14.22 -11.96 15.48
CA GLU A 141 -14.00 -11.06 16.61
C GLU A 141 -15.26 -10.24 16.95
N ILE A 142 -15.89 -9.65 15.94
CA ILE A 142 -17.09 -8.82 16.12
C ILE A 142 -18.28 -9.66 16.59
N ASP A 143 -18.53 -10.80 15.96
CA ASP A 143 -19.62 -11.71 16.32
C ASP A 143 -19.43 -12.26 17.75
N SER A 144 -18.18 -12.56 18.14
CA SER A 144 -17.86 -12.97 19.52
C SER A 144 -18.12 -11.86 20.53
N VAL A 145 -17.91 -10.59 20.18
CA VAL A 145 -18.21 -9.44 21.05
C VAL A 145 -19.72 -9.20 21.17
N GLN A 146 -20.50 -9.50 20.14
CA GLN A 146 -21.96 -9.36 20.18
C GLN A 146 -22.67 -10.45 20.98
N MET A 147 -22.12 -11.68 21.00
CA MET A 147 -22.73 -12.82 21.71
C MET A 147 -22.22 -13.00 23.15
N GLY A 148 -21.37 -12.09 23.65
CA GLY A 148 -20.78 -12.11 25.00
C GLY A 148 -21.46 -11.16 25.99
#